data_AF-A0A6N8B6R9-F1
#
_entry.id   AF-A0A6N8B6R9-F1
#
_cell.length_a   1.000
_cell.length_b   1.000
_cell.length_c   1.000
_cell.angle_alpha   90.00
_cell.angle_beta   90.00
_cell.angle_gamma   90.00
#
_symmetry.space_group_name_H-M   'P 1'
#
loop_
_entity.id
_entity.type
_entity.pdbx_description
1 polymer ?
#
loop_
_entity_poly.entity_id
_entity_poly.type
_entity_poly.pdbx_seq_one_letter_code
_entity_poly.pdbx_strand_id
1 'polypeptide(L)'
;MDFKKKFDQTLNCLGKKSEEIMDITKLKYSRYQIEKQRDSQFRDLGSYIYKTHQTNKTNHEKVADFVTEIQKMEDEIRKLNQKIEQRRTQKV
;
A
#
# COMPACT_ATOMS: atom_id res chain seq x y z
N MET A 1 -17.58 42.99 -8.12
CA MET A 1 -17.54 42.05 -6.97
C MET A 1 -17.20 40.62 -7.36
N ASP A 2 -17.20 40.25 -8.65
CA ASP A 2 -16.97 38.86 -9.11
C ASP A 2 -15.53 38.38 -9.04
N PHE A 3 -14.55 39.29 -9.10
CA PHE A 3 -13.13 38.93 -9.08
C PHE A 3 -12.72 38.32 -7.73
N LYS A 4 -13.21 38.87 -6.62
CA LYS A 4 -12.94 38.36 -5.26
C LYS A 4 -13.56 36.98 -5.04
N LYS A 5 -14.80 36.77 -5.48
CA LYS A 5 -15.47 35.45 -5.45
C LYS A 5 -14.75 34.41 -6.31
N LYS A 6 -14.32 34.75 -7.53
CA LYS A 6 -13.53 33.84 -8.39
C LYS A 6 -12.17 33.53 -7.79
N PHE A 7 -11.53 34.50 -7.17
CA PHE A 7 -10.25 34.31 -6.47
C PHE A 7 -10.40 33.40 -5.25
N ASP A 8 -11.41 33.62 -4.41
CA ASP A 8 -11.72 32.78 -3.25
C ASP A 8 -12.12 31.36 -3.67
N GLN A 9 -12.87 31.20 -4.77
CA GLN A 9 -13.18 29.88 -5.34
C GLN A 9 -11.93 29.16 -5.85
N THR A 10 -11.01 29.90 -6.48
CA THR A 10 -9.76 29.34 -7.00
C THR A 10 -8.83 28.92 -5.86
N LEU A 11 -8.68 29.74 -4.82
CA LEU A 11 -7.90 29.41 -3.63
C LEU A 11 -8.48 28.21 -2.88
N ASN A 12 -9.79 28.16 -2.68
CA ASN A 12 -10.45 27.01 -2.05
C ASN A 12 -10.33 25.73 -2.89
N CYS A 13 -10.39 25.84 -4.22
CA CYS A 13 -10.23 24.70 -5.12
C CYS A 13 -8.78 24.18 -5.12
N LEU A 14 -7.80 25.08 -5.11
CA LEU A 14 -6.37 24.72 -5.03
C LEU A 14 -6.01 24.09 -3.69
N GLY A 15 -6.53 24.63 -2.58
CA GLY A 15 -6.35 24.07 -1.24
C GLY A 15 -6.88 22.64 -1.13
N LYS A 16 -8.15 22.42 -1.51
CA LYS A 16 -8.77 21.09 -1.49
C LYS A 16 -8.04 20.08 -2.37
N LYS A 17 -7.65 20.49 -3.58
CA LYS A 17 -6.92 19.62 -4.51
C LYS A 17 -5.53 19.26 -3.97
N SER A 18 -4.86 20.19 -3.28
CA SER A 18 -3.57 19.95 -2.64
C SER A 18 -3.66 18.95 -1.48
N GLU A 19 -4.65 19.13 -0.60
CA GLU A 19 -4.90 18.20 0.52
C GLU A 19 -5.24 16.78 0.02
N GLU A 20 -6.08 16.67 -1.00
CA GLU A 20 -6.43 15.38 -1.63
C GLU A 20 -5.23 14.69 -2.28
N ILE A 21 -4.36 15.44 -2.95
CA ILE A 21 -3.12 14.91 -3.53
C ILE A 21 -2.20 14.41 -2.42
N MET A 22 -2.12 15.13 -1.31
CA MET A 22 -1.32 14.72 -0.14
C MET A 22 -1.86 13.42 0.46
N ASP A 23 -3.18 13.29 0.62
CA ASP A 23 -3.80 12.06 1.12
C ASP A 23 -3.56 10.85 0.22
N ILE A 24 -3.72 11.00 -1.10
CA ILE A 24 -3.41 9.92 -2.05
C ILE A 24 -1.93 9.56 -2.02
N THR A 25 -1.04 10.55 -1.87
CA THR A 25 0.41 10.32 -1.80
C THR A 25 0.78 9.55 -0.53
N LYS A 26 0.20 9.89 0.62
CA LYS A 26 0.36 9.14 1.87
C LYS A 26 -0.08 7.68 1.70
N LEU A 27 -1.26 7.45 1.12
CA LEU A 27 -1.77 6.09 0.88
C LEU A 27 -0.86 5.28 -0.06
N LYS A 28 -0.35 5.90 -1.13
CA LYS A 28 0.61 5.28 -2.05
C LYS A 28 1.94 4.95 -1.37
N TYR A 29 2.42 5.84 -0.50
CA TYR A 29 3.63 5.61 0.26
C TYR A 29 3.48 4.43 1.23
N SER A 30 2.39 4.38 1.99
CA SER A 30 2.08 3.24 2.87
C SER A 30 2.00 1.93 2.08
N ARG A 31 1.36 1.96 0.90
CA ARG A 31 1.31 0.79 0.01
C ARG A 31 2.71 0.33 -0.39
N TYR A 32 3.55 1.27 -0.83
CA TYR A 32 4.93 0.97 -1.22
C TYR A 32 5.76 0.36 -0.08
N GLN A 33 5.57 0.84 1.15
CA GLN A 33 6.25 0.26 2.32
C GLN A 33 5.85 -1.20 2.55
N ILE A 34 4.55 -1.52 2.47
CA ILE A 34 4.05 -2.88 2.65
C ILE A 34 4.48 -3.78 1.49
N GLU A 35 4.46 -3.28 0.24
CA GLU A 35 4.99 -4.00 -0.93
C GLU A 35 6.46 -4.38 -0.73
N LYS A 36 7.29 -3.44 -0.26
CA LYS A 36 8.70 -3.69 0.04
C LYS A 36 8.88 -4.75 1.15
N GLN A 37 8.04 -4.71 2.17
CA GLN A 37 8.08 -5.67 3.28
C GLN A 37 7.68 -7.08 2.81
N ARG A 38 6.61 -7.19 2.02
CA ARG A 38 6.17 -8.44 1.39
C ARG A 38 7.25 -9.04 0.50
N ASP A 39 7.88 -8.23 -0.34
CA ASP A 39 8.97 -8.69 -1.20
C ASP A 39 10.18 -9.17 -0.38
N SER A 40 10.41 -8.60 0.80
CA SER A 40 11.38 -9.13 1.76
C SER A 40 10.96 -10.48 2.32
N GLN A 41 9.69 -10.63 2.72
CA GLN A 41 9.17 -11.92 3.21
C GLN A 41 9.30 -13.03 2.16
N PHE A 42 9.03 -12.74 0.89
CA PHE A 42 9.27 -13.71 -0.19
C PHE A 42 10.74 -14.12 -0.31
N ARG A 43 11.67 -13.16 -0.19
CA ARG A 43 13.12 -13.48 -0.19
C ARG A 43 13.51 -14.34 1.02
N ASP A 44 12.98 -14.01 2.19
CA ASP A 44 13.26 -14.75 3.44
C ASP A 44 12.70 -16.17 3.38
N LEU A 45 11.47 -16.34 2.86
CA LEU A 45 10.86 -17.63 2.60
C LEU A 45 11.69 -18.44 1.60
N GLY A 46 12.10 -17.85 0.48
CA GLY A 46 12.96 -18.52 -0.51
C GLY A 46 14.29 -18.96 0.09
N SER A 47 14.93 -18.09 0.88
CA SER A 47 16.17 -18.42 1.59
C SER A 47 15.98 -19.54 2.61
N TYR A 48 14.83 -19.55 3.31
CA TYR A 48 14.47 -20.60 4.26
C TYR A 48 14.26 -21.95 3.58
N ILE A 49 13.47 -21.99 2.49
CA ILE A 49 13.24 -23.21 1.71
C ILE A 49 14.56 -23.76 1.17
N TYR A 50 15.42 -22.89 0.63
CA TYR A 50 16.73 -23.31 0.12
C TYR A 50 17.61 -23.95 1.21
N LYS A 51 17.71 -23.32 2.38
CA LYS A 51 18.49 -23.85 3.52
C LYS A 51 17.93 -25.17 4.06
N THR A 52 16.60 -25.27 4.14
CA THR A 52 15.94 -26.47 4.67
C THR A 52 15.99 -27.64 3.70
N HIS A 53 15.93 -27.38 2.39
CA HIS A 53 16.15 -28.38 1.36
C HIS A 53 17.56 -28.98 1.43
N GLN A 54 18.59 -28.16 1.62
CA GLN A 54 19.98 -28.66 1.79
C GLN A 54 20.17 -29.56 3.01
N THR A 55 19.33 -29.41 4.02
CA THR A 55 19.43 -30.13 5.31
C THR A 55 18.39 -31.24 5.47
N ASN A 56 17.47 -31.41 4.49
CA ASN A 56 16.28 -32.27 4.57
C ASN A 56 15.45 -32.06 5.85
N LYS A 57 15.46 -30.85 6.41
CA LYS A 57 14.76 -30.50 7.65
C LYS A 57 13.83 -29.31 7.43
N THR A 58 12.81 -29.52 6.62
CA THR A 58 11.77 -28.51 6.38
C THR A 58 10.80 -28.48 7.56
N ASN A 59 10.63 -27.30 8.18
CA ASN A 59 9.52 -27.09 9.10
C ASN A 59 8.35 -26.46 8.31
N HIS A 60 7.34 -27.28 8.04
CA HIS A 60 6.14 -26.87 7.30
C HIS A 60 5.32 -25.81 8.04
N GLU A 61 5.30 -25.79 9.36
CA GLU A 61 4.62 -24.77 10.17
C GLU A 61 5.25 -23.40 9.93
N LYS A 62 6.59 -23.34 9.95
CA LYS A 62 7.31 -22.10 9.66
C LYS A 62 7.09 -21.59 8.22
N VAL A 63 6.93 -22.50 7.26
CA VAL A 63 6.54 -22.13 5.88
C VAL A 63 5.12 -21.58 5.85
N ALA A 64 4.19 -22.20 6.57
CA ALA A 64 2.81 -21.75 6.67
C ALA A 64 2.71 -20.36 7.32
N ASP A 65 3.56 -20.06 8.32
CA ASP A 65 3.65 -18.73 8.93
C ASP A 65 4.06 -17.67 7.90
N PHE A 66 5.11 -17.94 7.12
CA PHE A 66 5.53 -17.04 6.04
C PHE A 66 4.40 -16.76 5.04
N VAL A 67 3.71 -17.81 4.59
CA VAL A 67 2.59 -17.69 3.64
C VAL A 67 1.45 -16.87 4.25
N THR A 68 1.11 -17.12 5.52
CA THR A 68 0.05 -16.40 6.23
C THR A 68 0.37 -14.91 6.35
N GLU A 69 1.60 -14.56 6.70
CA GLU A 69 2.04 -13.17 6.80
C GLU A 69 2.06 -12.47 5.44
N ILE A 70 2.50 -13.15 4.38
CA ILE A 70 2.44 -12.63 3.00
C ILE A 70 0.99 -12.36 2.59
N GLN A 71 0.06 -13.28 2.88
CA GLN A 71 -1.36 -13.11 2.57
C GLN A 71 -1.97 -11.90 3.30
N LYS A 72 -1.64 -11.70 4.58
CA LYS A 72 -2.09 -10.51 5.33
C LYS A 72 -1.59 -9.22 4.66
N MET A 73 -0.33 -9.19 4.22
CA MET A 73 0.23 -8.02 3.52
C MET A 73 -0.45 -7.79 2.17
N GLU A 74 -0.75 -8.83 1.42
CA GLU A 74 -1.49 -8.73 0.15
C GLU A 74 -2.91 -8.18 0.34
N ASP A 75 -3.61 -8.62 1.39
CA ASP A 75 -4.91 -8.09 1.77
C ASP A 75 -4.85 -6.61 2.18
N GLU A 76 -3.80 -6.21 2.89
CA GLU A 76 -3.59 -4.82 3.27
C GLU A 76 -3.30 -3.93 2.04
N ILE A 77 -2.46 -4.41 1.11
CA ILE A 77 -2.22 -3.75 -0.19
C ILE A 77 -3.53 -3.61 -0.97
N ARG A 78 -4.37 -4.66 -1.01
CA ARG A 78 -5.68 -4.62 -1.67
C ARG A 78 -6.59 -3.57 -1.04
N LYS A 79 -6.67 -3.50 0.29
CA LYS A 79 -7.45 -2.48 1.01
C LYS A 79 -6.94 -1.06 0.73
N LEU A 80 -5.62 -0.86 0.69
CA LEU A 80 -5.03 0.44 0.34
C LEU A 80 -5.32 0.84 -1.11
N ASN A 81 -5.26 -0.11 -2.05
CA ASN A 81 -5.65 0.14 -3.44
C ASN A 81 -7.12 0.54 -3.56
N GLN A 82 -8.02 -0.15 -2.85
CA GLN A 82 -9.44 0.23 -2.81
C GLN A 82 -9.63 1.64 -2.25
N LYS A 83 -8.93 2.02 -1.18
CA LYS A 83 -8.97 3.38 -0.62
C LYS A 83 -8.46 4.43 -1.62
N ILE A 84 -7.38 4.15 -2.33
CA ILE A 84 -6.84 5.04 -3.37
C ILE A 84 -7.85 5.23 -4.50
N GLU A 85 -8.47 4.14 -4.97
CA GLU A 85 -9.48 4.21 -6.03
C GLU A 85 -10.75 4.92 -5.57
N GLN A 86 -11.27 4.65 -4.38
CA GLN A 86 -12.42 5.38 -3.82
C GLN A 86 -12.17 6.90 -3.77
N ARG A 87 -10.97 7.33 -3.34
CA ARG A 87 -10.58 8.74 -3.32
C ARG A 87 -10.37 9.35 -4.72
N ARG A 88 -10.17 8.51 -5.75
CA ARG A 88 -10.13 8.92 -7.15
C ARG A 88 -11.53 9.01 -7.77
N THR A 89 -12.43 8.06 -7.49
CA THR A 89 -13.80 8.00 -8.05
C THR A 89 -14.80 8.92 -7.36
N GLN A 90 -14.57 9.36 -6.12
CA GLN A 90 -15.32 10.47 -5.50
C GLN A 90 -15.17 11.81 -6.23
N LYS A 91 -14.45 11.83 -7.37
CA LYS A 91 -14.23 13.00 -8.25
C LYS A 91 -15.04 12.97 -9.55
N VAL A 92 -15.95 12.01 -9.74
CA VAL A 92 -16.96 12.06 -10.83
C VAL A 92 -18.26 12.64 -10.29
#